data_AF-T0Y1Y3-F1
#
_entry.id   AF-T0Y1Y3-F1
#
_cell.length_a   1.000
_cell.length_b   1.000
_cell.length_c   1.000
_cell.angle_alpha   90.00
_cell.angle_beta   90.00
_cell.angle_gamma   90.00
#
_symmetry.space_group_name_H-M   'P 1'
#
loop_
_entity.id
_entity.type
_entity.pdbx_description
1 polymer ?
#
loop_
_entity_poly.entity_id
_entity_poly.type
_entity_poly.pdbx_seq_one_letter_code
_entity_poly.pdbx_strand_id
1 'polypeptide(L)'
;SLDRDAAGLEKQYTRQHKAYTTIFDRCGLPAIAVGADVGMMGGSGAHEFMYLTPIGEDTLVLCDSCGYAQNRQVARLAKVAPEHEPAQPIERVDTPGASTIEDLVRVLGIGAEKTAKALLVMATVPGRPEMLPVLAVVRGDMTVNETKLANAVGASDLRPMTDEEVVAVGVVAGYASPVAVADRVTVVVDDLVATSPNLVAGANEEGVHLRNVNVGRITSPRWSPTSSRRATE
;
A
#
# COMPACT_ATOMS: atom_id res chain seq x y z
N SER A 1 -25.84 -6.05 11.89
CA SER A 1 -26.42 -7.06 12.81
C SER A 1 -27.47 -6.37 13.66
N LEU A 2 -28.51 -7.11 14.07
CA LEU A 2 -29.55 -6.63 15.00
C LEU A 2 -29.32 -7.18 16.43
N ASP A 3 -28.12 -7.67 16.71
CA ASP A 3 -27.75 -8.21 18.01
C ASP A 3 -27.43 -7.06 18.98
N ARG A 4 -27.73 -7.29 20.27
CA ARG A 4 -27.58 -6.28 21.33
C ARG A 4 -26.11 -5.98 21.67
N ASP A 5 -25.22 -6.91 21.41
CA ASP A 5 -23.81 -6.83 21.78
C ASP A 5 -22.90 -7.57 20.79
N ALA A 6 -21.60 -7.36 20.91
CA ALA A 6 -20.59 -7.94 20.02
C ALA A 6 -20.55 -9.48 20.11
N ALA A 7 -20.85 -10.07 21.27
CA ALA A 7 -20.88 -11.52 21.43
C ALA A 7 -22.06 -12.14 20.66
N GLY A 8 -23.22 -11.47 20.64
CA GLY A 8 -24.35 -11.83 19.81
C GLY A 8 -24.01 -11.77 18.31
N LEU A 9 -23.37 -10.67 17.87
CA LEU A 9 -22.87 -10.53 16.51
C LEU A 9 -21.94 -11.68 16.13
N GLU A 10 -20.94 -11.99 16.96
CA GLU A 10 -19.96 -13.06 16.71
C GLU A 10 -20.65 -14.43 16.54
N LYS A 11 -21.64 -14.71 17.39
CA LYS A 11 -22.44 -15.94 17.30
C LYS A 11 -23.22 -16.01 15.98
N GLN A 12 -23.85 -14.93 15.55
CA GLN A 12 -24.56 -14.91 14.26
C GLN A 12 -23.60 -15.00 13.08
N TYR A 13 -22.46 -14.31 13.16
CA TYR A 13 -21.41 -14.36 12.15
C TYR A 13 -20.93 -15.79 11.92
N THR A 14 -20.61 -16.50 13.00
CA THR A 14 -20.23 -17.93 12.96
C THR A 14 -21.33 -18.79 12.33
N ARG A 15 -22.61 -18.53 12.63
CA ARG A 15 -23.73 -19.27 12.02
C ARG A 15 -23.84 -19.02 10.52
N GLN A 16 -23.67 -17.77 10.08
CA GLN A 16 -23.69 -17.41 8.66
C GLN A 16 -22.50 -18.05 7.92
N HIS A 17 -21.31 -17.99 8.50
CA HIS A 17 -20.13 -18.67 7.96
C HIS A 17 -20.39 -20.16 7.73
N LYS A 18 -20.94 -20.86 8.74
CA LYS A 18 -21.29 -22.28 8.63
C LYS A 18 -22.36 -22.53 7.58
N ALA A 19 -23.39 -21.68 7.50
CA ALA A 19 -24.46 -21.81 6.51
C ALA A 19 -23.92 -21.70 5.08
N TYR A 20 -23.05 -20.72 4.81
CA TYR A 20 -22.43 -20.52 3.51
C TYR A 20 -21.53 -21.70 3.13
N THR A 21 -20.67 -22.15 4.06
CA THR A 21 -19.86 -23.36 3.87
C THR A 21 -20.73 -24.56 3.48
N THR A 22 -21.83 -24.79 4.20
CA THR A 22 -22.78 -25.89 3.91
C THR A 22 -23.46 -25.73 2.54
N ILE A 23 -23.77 -24.50 2.12
CA ILE A 23 -24.35 -24.23 0.80
C ILE A 23 -23.34 -24.61 -0.30
N PHE A 24 -22.08 -24.15 -0.19
CA PHE A 24 -21.04 -24.49 -1.16
C PHE A 24 -20.75 -26.00 -1.22
N ASP A 25 -20.67 -26.66 -0.06
CA ASP A 25 -20.52 -28.12 0.02
C ASP A 25 -21.67 -28.85 -0.69
N ARG A 26 -22.91 -28.42 -0.48
CA ARG A 26 -24.10 -29.00 -1.15
C ARG A 26 -24.10 -28.76 -2.65
N CYS A 27 -23.47 -27.68 -3.11
CA CYS A 27 -23.27 -27.39 -4.52
C CYS A 27 -22.08 -28.15 -5.14
N GLY A 28 -21.30 -28.90 -4.33
CA GLY A 28 -20.08 -29.55 -4.80
C GLY A 28 -18.97 -28.55 -5.16
N LEU A 29 -19.01 -27.35 -4.58
CA LEU A 29 -18.03 -26.29 -4.79
C LEU A 29 -17.05 -26.26 -3.61
N PRO A 30 -15.78 -26.65 -3.78
CA PRO A 30 -14.77 -26.57 -2.74
C PRO A 30 -14.32 -25.11 -2.52
N ALA A 31 -15.22 -24.29 -2.00
CA ALA A 31 -14.96 -22.90 -1.66
C ALA A 31 -14.22 -22.80 -0.31
N ILE A 32 -13.25 -21.90 -0.23
CA ILE A 32 -12.54 -21.60 1.01
C ILE A 32 -12.96 -20.21 1.51
N ALA A 33 -13.07 -20.05 2.83
CA ALA A 33 -13.24 -18.74 3.43
C ALA A 33 -11.88 -18.07 3.59
N VAL A 34 -11.73 -16.86 3.06
CA VAL A 34 -10.53 -16.03 3.19
C VAL A 34 -10.89 -14.71 3.84
N GLY A 35 -10.02 -14.18 4.70
CA GLY A 35 -10.24 -12.84 5.23
C GLY A 35 -10.15 -11.80 4.11
N ALA A 36 -11.02 -10.80 4.17
CA ALA A 36 -11.22 -9.82 3.12
C ALA A 36 -11.34 -8.39 3.67
N ASP A 37 -11.32 -7.42 2.77
CA ASP A 37 -11.52 -6.02 3.15
C ASP A 37 -12.96 -5.78 3.58
N VAL A 38 -13.16 -4.96 4.61
CA VAL A 38 -14.51 -4.56 5.04
C VAL A 38 -15.11 -3.50 4.12
N GLY A 39 -14.28 -2.86 3.30
CA GLY A 39 -14.65 -1.82 2.36
C GLY A 39 -15.43 -0.68 3.01
N MET A 40 -16.30 -0.07 2.19
CA MET A 40 -17.22 0.98 2.64
C MET A 40 -18.28 0.48 3.63
N MET A 41 -18.49 -0.84 3.73
CA MET A 41 -19.44 -1.40 4.70
C MET A 41 -18.97 -1.21 6.14
N GLY A 42 -17.65 -1.05 6.33
CA GLY A 42 -17.03 -0.90 7.63
C GLY A 42 -17.17 -2.15 8.51
N GLY A 43 -16.68 -2.05 9.74
CA GLY A 43 -16.68 -3.16 10.70
C GLY A 43 -15.27 -3.66 11.04
N SER A 44 -15.21 -4.74 11.81
CA SER A 44 -13.98 -5.28 12.37
C SER A 44 -13.39 -6.46 11.58
N GLY A 45 -14.14 -7.03 10.64
CA GLY A 45 -13.67 -8.12 9.81
C GLY A 45 -14.71 -8.55 8.76
N ALA A 46 -14.20 -9.08 7.66
CA ALA A 46 -14.98 -9.65 6.56
C ALA A 46 -14.32 -10.96 6.10
N HIS A 47 -15.14 -11.87 5.56
CA HIS A 47 -14.66 -13.06 4.89
C HIS A 47 -15.35 -13.18 3.53
N GLU A 48 -14.56 -13.49 2.51
CA GLU A 48 -15.02 -13.86 1.18
C GLU A 48 -14.94 -15.39 1.05
N PHE A 49 -15.90 -15.98 0.35
CA PHE A 49 -15.88 -17.40 0.01
C PHE A 49 -15.40 -17.55 -1.43
N MET A 50 -14.21 -18.11 -1.59
CA MET A 50 -13.50 -18.17 -2.86
C MET A 50 -13.41 -19.60 -3.37
N TYR A 51 -13.77 -19.80 -4.63
CA TYR A 51 -13.49 -21.05 -5.34
C TYR A 51 -12.15 -20.92 -6.08
N LEU A 52 -11.21 -21.81 -5.79
CA LEU A 52 -9.87 -21.75 -6.35
C LEU A 52 -9.88 -22.13 -7.83
N THR A 53 -9.53 -21.18 -8.69
CA THR A 53 -9.43 -21.38 -10.14
C THR A 53 -8.39 -20.46 -10.75
N PRO A 54 -7.60 -20.90 -11.76
CA PRO A 54 -6.59 -20.06 -12.41
C PRO A 54 -7.15 -18.83 -13.15
N ILE A 55 -8.46 -18.81 -13.43
CA ILE A 55 -9.14 -17.69 -14.11
C ILE A 55 -9.87 -16.76 -13.13
N GLY A 56 -9.65 -16.92 -11.82
CA GLY A 56 -10.21 -16.02 -10.81
C GLY A 56 -9.55 -14.65 -10.88
N GLU A 57 -10.33 -13.59 -10.65
CA GLU A 57 -9.82 -12.21 -10.65
C GLU A 57 -9.09 -11.87 -9.34
N ASP A 58 -9.48 -12.51 -8.24
CA ASP A 58 -8.86 -12.32 -6.94
C ASP A 58 -7.56 -13.11 -6.78
N THR A 59 -6.56 -12.45 -6.20
CA THR A 59 -5.32 -13.09 -5.77
C THR A 59 -5.38 -13.38 -4.27
N LEU A 60 -5.11 -14.62 -3.89
CA LEU A 60 -5.18 -15.07 -2.50
C LEU A 60 -3.77 -15.37 -1.96
N VAL A 61 -3.55 -15.04 -0.69
CA VAL A 61 -2.35 -15.44 0.05
C VAL A 61 -2.73 -16.58 0.97
N LEU A 62 -2.26 -17.79 0.64
CA LEU A 62 -2.56 -19.03 1.34
C LEU A 62 -1.28 -19.61 1.97
N CYS A 63 -1.37 -20.10 3.20
CA CYS A 63 -0.28 -20.76 3.90
C CYS A 63 -0.71 -22.14 4.41
N ASP A 64 -0.19 -23.18 3.77
CA ASP A 64 -0.54 -24.57 4.08
C ASP A 64 -0.06 -25.02 5.48
N SER A 65 0.97 -24.37 6.04
CA SER A 65 1.54 -24.75 7.33
C SER A 65 0.76 -24.23 8.54
N CYS A 66 0.12 -23.06 8.43
CA CYS A 66 -0.60 -22.43 9.54
C CYS A 66 -2.08 -22.11 9.23
N GLY A 67 -2.56 -22.39 8.02
CA GLY A 67 -3.94 -22.13 7.60
C GLY A 67 -4.25 -20.66 7.34
N TYR A 68 -3.23 -19.79 7.21
CA TYR A 68 -3.44 -18.39 6.88
C TYR A 68 -4.05 -18.27 5.48
N ALA A 69 -5.22 -17.66 5.38
CA ALA A 69 -5.93 -17.48 4.12
C ALA A 69 -6.55 -16.08 4.07
N GLN A 70 -6.06 -15.24 3.17
CA GLN A 70 -6.51 -13.84 3.02
C GLN A 70 -6.53 -13.44 1.55
N ASN A 71 -7.46 -12.57 1.18
CA ASN A 71 -7.35 -11.81 -0.06
C ASN A 71 -6.08 -10.93 0.02
N ARG A 72 -5.33 -10.83 -1.10
CA ARG A 72 -4.12 -10.01 -1.22
C ARG A 72 -4.34 -8.58 -0.71
N GLN A 73 -5.55 -8.04 -0.92
CA GLN A 73 -6.01 -6.74 -0.45
C GLN A 73 -5.85 -6.51 1.07
N VAL A 74 -5.97 -7.56 1.89
CA VAL A 74 -5.85 -7.47 3.36
C VAL A 74 -4.71 -8.30 3.94
N ALA A 75 -4.05 -9.12 3.12
CA ALA A 75 -2.96 -9.97 3.54
C ALA A 75 -1.83 -9.17 4.21
N ARG A 76 -1.29 -9.71 5.30
CA ARG A 76 -0.15 -9.16 6.03
C ARG A 76 1.04 -10.09 5.84
N LEU A 77 2.08 -9.57 5.21
CA LEU A 77 3.30 -10.31 4.93
C LEU A 77 4.35 -10.00 6.01
N ALA A 78 5.08 -11.03 6.41
CA ALA A 78 6.32 -10.85 7.16
C ALA A 78 7.35 -10.24 6.19
N LYS A 79 7.83 -9.05 6.51
CA LYS A 79 8.79 -8.32 5.68
C LYS A 79 10.20 -8.54 6.21
N VAL A 80 11.16 -8.75 5.31
CA VAL A 80 12.58 -8.85 5.69
C VAL A 80 13.04 -7.47 6.15
N ALA A 81 13.51 -7.39 7.39
CA ALA A 81 14.03 -6.16 7.94
C ALA A 81 15.27 -5.72 7.15
N PRO A 82 15.38 -4.43 6.79
CA PRO A 82 16.57 -3.92 6.12
C PRO A 82 17.77 -4.01 7.07
N GLU A 83 18.96 -4.19 6.48
CA GLU A 83 20.20 -4.10 7.23
C GLU A 83 20.39 -2.69 7.80
N HIS A 84 20.96 -2.62 8.99
CA HIS A 84 21.24 -1.33 9.62
C HIS A 84 22.48 -0.69 9.00
N GLU A 85 22.36 0.58 8.63
CA GLU A 85 23.46 1.42 8.14
C GLU A 85 23.38 2.81 8.77
N PRO A 86 24.52 3.46 9.05
CA PRO A 86 24.52 4.84 9.50
C PRO A 86 23.96 5.76 8.40
N ALA A 87 23.18 6.76 8.81
CA ALA A 87 22.63 7.73 7.87
C ALA A 87 23.74 8.57 7.23
N GLN A 88 23.78 8.59 5.90
CA GLN A 88 24.76 9.36 5.13
C GLN A 88 24.19 10.71 4.69
N PRO A 89 25.03 11.70 4.30
CA PRO A 89 24.55 12.94 3.69
C PRO A 89 23.78 12.69 2.39
N ILE A 90 22.70 13.44 2.15
CA ILE A 90 21.94 13.35 0.90
C ILE A 90 22.85 13.81 -0.25
N GLU A 91 22.85 13.04 -1.34
CA GLU A 91 23.62 13.31 -2.54
C GLU A 91 22.69 13.30 -3.75
N ARG A 92 22.88 14.26 -4.67
CA ARG A 92 22.18 14.28 -5.96
C ARG A 92 22.96 13.41 -6.96
N VAL A 93 22.25 12.58 -7.70
CA VAL A 93 22.81 11.66 -8.69
C VAL A 93 22.08 11.81 -10.00
N ASP A 94 22.85 12.03 -11.07
CA ASP A 94 22.32 12.09 -12.43
C ASP A 94 21.97 10.68 -12.92
N THR A 95 20.72 10.51 -13.30
CA THR A 95 20.10 9.27 -13.77
C THR A 95 19.22 9.55 -15.00
N PRO A 96 19.77 10.14 -16.07
CA PRO A 96 18.97 10.49 -17.25
C PRO A 96 18.34 9.25 -17.87
N GLY A 97 17.02 9.32 -18.15
CA GLY A 97 16.26 8.24 -18.75
C GLY A 97 15.92 7.07 -17.81
N ALA A 98 16.23 7.16 -16.51
CA ALA A 98 15.85 6.15 -15.52
C ALA A 98 14.52 6.51 -14.84
N SER A 99 13.40 6.28 -15.52
CA SER A 99 12.06 6.59 -15.00
C SER A 99 11.37 5.40 -14.32
N THR A 100 11.98 4.21 -14.37
CA THR A 100 11.49 2.99 -13.71
C THR A 100 12.50 2.49 -12.66
N ILE A 101 12.04 1.65 -11.73
CA ILE A 101 12.94 1.03 -10.74
C ILE A 101 13.96 0.12 -11.45
N GLU A 102 13.54 -0.60 -12.47
CA GLU A 102 14.40 -1.47 -13.27
C GLU A 102 15.52 -0.67 -13.94
N ASP A 103 15.20 0.50 -14.51
CA ASP A 103 16.21 1.38 -15.11
C ASP A 103 17.15 1.94 -14.05
N LEU A 104 16.63 2.37 -12.89
CA LEU A 104 17.42 2.94 -11.80
C LEU A 104 18.41 1.92 -11.21
N VAL A 105 17.94 0.69 -10.98
CA VAL A 105 18.76 -0.45 -10.55
C VAL A 105 19.89 -0.70 -11.53
N ARG A 106 19.59 -0.72 -12.84
CA ARG A 106 20.60 -0.92 -13.88
C ARG A 106 21.62 0.21 -13.94
N VAL A 107 21.19 1.47 -13.84
CA VAL A 107 22.07 2.65 -13.92
C VAL A 107 22.99 2.76 -12.70
N LEU A 108 22.48 2.46 -11.50
CA LEU A 108 23.23 2.65 -10.26
C LEU A 108 23.93 1.38 -9.74
N GLY A 109 23.62 0.21 -10.27
CA GLY A 109 24.20 -1.06 -9.84
C GLY A 109 23.82 -1.44 -8.40
N ILE A 110 22.59 -1.12 -7.99
CA ILE A 110 22.05 -1.39 -6.63
C ILE A 110 20.83 -2.31 -6.72
N GLY A 111 20.45 -2.96 -5.63
CA GLY A 111 19.20 -3.72 -5.58
C GLY A 111 17.96 -2.85 -5.47
N ALA A 112 16.80 -3.36 -5.90
CA ALA A 112 15.53 -2.64 -5.85
C ALA A 112 15.10 -2.31 -4.40
N GLU A 113 15.54 -3.11 -3.43
CA GLU A 113 15.37 -2.88 -1.99
C GLU A 113 16.11 -1.64 -1.47
N LYS A 114 17.09 -1.12 -2.23
CA LYS A 114 17.79 0.15 -1.93
C LYS A 114 17.12 1.36 -2.56
N THR A 115 15.98 1.18 -3.22
CA THR A 115 15.25 2.25 -3.91
C THR A 115 13.88 2.49 -3.28
N ALA A 116 13.31 3.66 -3.49
CA ALA A 116 11.94 4.00 -3.11
C ALA A 116 11.21 4.62 -4.30
N LYS A 117 9.98 4.19 -4.55
CA LYS A 117 9.09 4.74 -5.57
C LYS A 117 7.86 5.39 -4.94
N ALA A 118 7.31 6.37 -5.63
CA ALA A 118 6.12 7.09 -5.23
C ALA A 118 4.96 6.78 -6.18
N LEU A 119 3.77 6.52 -5.61
CA LEU A 119 2.50 6.50 -6.32
C LEU A 119 1.74 7.80 -6.00
N LEU A 120 1.24 8.45 -7.04
CA LEU A 120 0.53 9.73 -6.96
C LEU A 120 -0.94 9.49 -7.30
N VAL A 121 -1.82 9.70 -6.32
CA VAL A 121 -3.27 9.48 -6.48
C VAL A 121 -4.07 10.63 -5.90
N MET A 122 -5.26 10.83 -6.46
CA MET A 122 -6.31 11.65 -5.86
C MET A 122 -7.28 10.73 -5.14
N ALA A 123 -7.55 11.05 -3.88
CA ALA A 123 -8.38 10.25 -2.99
C ALA A 123 -9.74 10.93 -2.74
N THR A 124 -10.83 10.23 -3.02
CA THR A 124 -12.18 10.68 -2.64
C THR A 124 -12.41 10.31 -1.18
N VAL A 125 -12.47 11.29 -0.29
CA VAL A 125 -12.68 11.09 1.14
C VAL A 125 -14.11 11.51 1.52
N PRO A 126 -14.95 10.60 2.06
CA PRO A 126 -16.31 10.94 2.47
C PRO A 126 -16.35 12.15 3.43
N GLY A 127 -17.25 13.09 3.16
CA GLY A 127 -17.38 14.33 3.93
C GLY A 127 -16.38 15.42 3.57
N ARG A 128 -15.49 15.21 2.59
CA ARG A 128 -14.69 16.26 1.96
C ARG A 128 -15.23 16.59 0.57
N PRO A 129 -15.40 17.88 0.22
CA PRO A 129 -15.90 18.27 -1.09
C PRO A 129 -14.85 18.10 -2.19
N GLU A 130 -13.57 18.27 -1.86
CA GLU A 130 -12.45 18.15 -2.79
C GLU A 130 -11.69 16.83 -2.58
N MET A 131 -11.15 16.29 -3.67
CA MET A 131 -10.28 15.12 -3.61
C MET A 131 -8.97 15.47 -2.91
N LEU A 132 -8.47 14.55 -2.09
CA LEU A 132 -7.22 14.71 -1.36
C LEU A 132 -6.05 14.23 -2.24
N PRO A 133 -5.04 15.08 -2.54
CA PRO A 133 -3.83 14.61 -3.20
C PRO A 133 -2.98 13.77 -2.24
N VAL A 134 -2.64 12.56 -2.66
CA VAL A 134 -1.89 11.58 -1.86
C VAL A 134 -0.66 11.13 -2.62
N LEU A 135 0.48 11.11 -1.92
CA LEU A 135 1.73 10.53 -2.39
C LEU A 135 2.10 9.36 -1.48
N ALA A 136 1.97 8.14 -2.00
CA ALA A 136 2.31 6.92 -1.28
C ALA A 136 3.73 6.45 -1.65
N VAL A 137 4.59 6.21 -0.66
CA VAL A 137 5.99 5.79 -0.86
C VAL A 137 6.17 4.35 -0.41
N VAL A 138 6.73 3.54 -1.32
CA VAL A 138 7.04 2.12 -1.08
C VAL A 138 8.46 1.82 -1.53
N ARG A 139 9.05 0.75 -0.98
CA ARG A 139 10.37 0.26 -1.42
C ARG A 139 10.26 -0.24 -2.87
N GLY A 140 11.31 -0.08 -3.67
CA GLY A 140 11.22 -0.31 -5.12
C GLY A 140 10.84 -1.73 -5.52
N ASP A 141 11.22 -2.71 -4.68
CA ASP A 141 10.88 -4.14 -4.78
C ASP A 141 9.46 -4.50 -4.29
N MET A 142 8.70 -3.53 -3.78
CA MET A 142 7.33 -3.72 -3.29
C MET A 142 6.32 -2.99 -4.19
N THR A 143 5.04 -3.34 -4.10
CA THR A 143 3.97 -2.63 -4.82
C THR A 143 2.99 -1.99 -3.83
N VAL A 144 2.43 -0.83 -4.20
CA VAL A 144 1.37 -0.20 -3.42
C VAL A 144 0.12 -1.07 -3.51
N ASN A 145 -0.43 -1.42 -2.36
CA ASN A 145 -1.75 -2.00 -2.26
C ASN A 145 -2.77 -0.86 -2.12
N GLU A 146 -3.51 -0.58 -3.18
CA GLU A 146 -4.45 0.53 -3.24
C GLU A 146 -5.58 0.41 -2.21
N THR A 147 -6.06 -0.81 -1.91
CA THR A 147 -7.06 -1.03 -0.85
C THR A 147 -6.53 -0.62 0.52
N LYS A 148 -5.29 -0.99 0.85
CA LYS A 148 -4.65 -0.60 2.12
C LYS A 148 -4.34 0.89 2.14
N LEU A 149 -3.96 1.49 1.01
CA LEU A 149 -3.77 2.94 0.89
C LEU A 149 -5.07 3.71 1.10
N ALA A 150 -6.15 3.31 0.43
CA ALA A 150 -7.48 3.91 0.58
C ALA A 150 -7.94 3.86 2.04
N ASN A 151 -7.80 2.69 2.66
CA ASN A 151 -8.07 2.48 4.09
C ASN A 151 -7.20 3.34 5.01
N ALA A 152 -5.95 3.61 4.65
CA ALA A 152 -5.03 4.43 5.44
C ALA A 152 -5.39 5.92 5.42
N VAL A 153 -5.92 6.42 4.30
CA VAL A 153 -6.33 7.82 4.15
C VAL A 153 -7.84 8.04 4.36
N GLY A 154 -8.60 6.97 4.62
CA GLY A 154 -10.05 7.01 4.78
C GLY A 154 -10.79 7.33 3.47
N ALA A 155 -10.23 6.95 2.33
CA ALA A 155 -10.84 7.16 1.03
C ALA A 155 -11.86 6.07 0.70
N SER A 156 -12.93 6.47 0.02
CA SER A 156 -13.87 5.55 -0.63
C SER A 156 -13.42 5.15 -2.04
N ASP A 157 -12.54 5.95 -2.65
CA ASP A 157 -12.04 5.73 -4.02
C ASP A 157 -10.68 6.39 -4.21
N LEU A 158 -9.85 5.80 -5.07
CA LEU A 158 -8.55 6.32 -5.49
C LEU A 158 -8.48 6.34 -7.01
N ARG A 159 -7.92 7.40 -7.58
CA ARG A 159 -7.54 7.45 -8.99
C ARG A 159 -6.13 7.99 -9.16
N PRO A 160 -5.40 7.61 -10.22
CA PRO A 160 -4.15 8.30 -10.57
C PRO A 160 -4.36 9.82 -10.72
N MET A 161 -3.34 10.59 -10.33
CA MET A 161 -3.29 12.00 -10.67
C MET A 161 -3.18 12.18 -12.19
N THR A 162 -3.78 13.24 -12.73
CA THR A 162 -3.51 13.66 -14.12
C THR A 162 -2.16 14.39 -14.20
N ASP A 163 -1.61 14.54 -15.40
CA ASP A 163 -0.33 15.24 -15.60
C ASP A 163 -0.40 16.69 -15.07
N GLU A 164 -1.54 17.36 -15.22
CA GLU A 164 -1.74 18.71 -14.68
C GLU A 164 -1.70 18.74 -13.15
N GLU A 165 -2.29 17.74 -12.49
CA GLU A 165 -2.27 17.60 -11.03
C GLU A 165 -0.86 17.28 -10.50
N VAL A 166 -0.14 16.40 -11.21
CA VAL A 166 1.27 16.06 -10.93
C VAL A 166 2.15 17.31 -10.99
N VAL A 167 2.01 18.11 -12.05
CA VAL A 167 2.74 19.37 -12.22
C VAL A 167 2.34 20.40 -11.16
N ALA A 168 1.06 20.51 -10.83
CA ALA A 168 0.58 21.45 -9.81
C ALA A 168 1.16 21.15 -8.41
N VAL A 169 1.34 19.87 -8.09
CA VAL A 169 1.98 19.44 -6.85
C VAL A 169 3.51 19.67 -6.88
N GLY A 170 4.12 19.74 -8.06
CA GLY A 170 5.56 19.99 -8.22
C GLY A 170 6.40 18.71 -8.16
N VAL A 171 5.84 17.60 -8.62
CA VAL A 171 6.53 16.32 -8.75
C VAL A 171 6.72 15.97 -10.23
N VAL A 172 7.72 15.16 -10.54
CA VAL A 172 8.00 14.69 -11.90
C VAL A 172 7.80 13.18 -11.94
N ALA A 173 6.92 12.69 -12.82
CA ALA A 173 6.70 11.26 -12.99
C ALA A 173 8.01 10.53 -13.32
N GLY A 174 8.25 9.37 -12.70
CA GLY A 174 9.52 8.64 -12.80
C GLY A 174 10.66 9.18 -11.93
N TYR A 175 10.54 10.40 -11.41
CA TYR A 175 11.49 11.03 -10.49
C TYR A 175 10.80 11.59 -9.24
N ALA A 176 9.63 11.04 -8.91
CA ALA A 176 8.77 11.55 -7.85
C ALA A 176 9.23 11.09 -6.46
N SER A 177 9.20 12.00 -5.50
CA SER A 177 9.36 11.70 -4.08
C SER A 177 8.65 12.76 -3.22
N PRO A 178 8.40 12.48 -1.94
CA PRO A 178 7.84 13.47 -1.02
C PRO A 178 8.81 14.62 -0.66
N VAL A 179 10.07 14.56 -1.09
CA VAL A 179 11.07 15.58 -0.77
C VAL A 179 10.64 16.92 -1.37
N ALA A 180 10.58 17.97 -0.54
CA ALA A 180 10.16 19.33 -0.92
C ALA A 180 8.70 19.54 -1.39
N VAL A 181 7.85 18.51 -1.36
CA VAL A 181 6.41 18.61 -1.74
C VAL A 181 5.45 18.13 -0.65
N ALA A 182 5.97 17.72 0.50
CA ALA A 182 5.19 17.12 1.58
C ALA A 182 4.18 18.08 2.27
N ASP A 183 4.25 19.38 1.99
CA ASP A 183 3.26 20.39 2.40
C ASP A 183 2.06 20.51 1.44
N ARG A 184 2.20 20.02 0.21
CA ARG A 184 1.19 20.08 -0.86
C ARG A 184 0.34 18.83 -0.96
N VAL A 185 0.81 17.70 -0.43
CA VAL A 185 0.14 16.40 -0.49
C VAL A 185 0.08 15.73 0.87
N THR A 186 -0.83 14.77 1.01
CA THR A 186 -0.78 13.80 2.10
C THR A 186 0.23 12.72 1.76
N VAL A 187 1.32 12.64 2.53
CA VAL A 187 2.36 11.62 2.34
C VAL A 187 2.03 10.39 3.18
N VAL A 188 1.93 9.23 2.51
CA VAL A 188 1.80 7.92 3.16
C VAL A 188 3.08 7.14 2.91
N VAL A 189 3.70 6.62 3.96
CA VAL A 189 4.98 5.91 3.85
C VAL A 189 4.82 4.49 4.37
N ASP A 190 5.23 3.51 3.56
CA ASP A 190 5.25 2.11 3.99
C ASP A 190 6.27 1.87 5.13
N ASP A 191 5.99 0.89 5.98
CA ASP A 191 6.84 0.59 7.14
C ASP A 191 8.25 0.11 6.76
N LEU A 192 8.44 -0.54 5.61
CA LEU A 192 9.80 -0.84 5.11
C LEU A 192 10.54 0.43 4.71
N VAL A 193 9.87 1.38 4.08
CA VAL A 193 10.51 2.66 3.72
C VAL A 193 10.90 3.42 4.99
N ALA A 194 10.03 3.42 6.00
CA ALA A 194 10.28 4.05 7.30
C ALA A 194 11.50 3.48 8.04
N THR A 195 11.83 2.21 7.80
CA THR A 195 12.92 1.50 8.48
C THR A 195 14.15 1.27 7.60
N SER A 196 14.07 1.51 6.30
CA SER A 196 15.19 1.30 5.36
C SER A 196 16.11 2.52 5.34
N PRO A 197 17.41 2.34 5.65
CA PRO A 197 18.35 3.43 5.61
C PRO A 197 18.78 3.74 4.17
N ASN A 198 19.13 5.00 3.94
CA ASN A 198 19.87 5.47 2.78
C ASN A 198 19.27 5.08 1.40
N LEU A 199 17.95 5.13 1.25
CA LEU A 199 17.28 4.80 0.00
C LEU A 199 17.63 5.78 -1.13
N VAL A 200 17.51 5.30 -2.36
CA VAL A 200 17.50 6.13 -3.56
C VAL A 200 16.06 6.45 -3.94
N ALA A 201 15.72 7.73 -4.01
CA ALA A 201 14.38 8.21 -4.37
C ALA A 201 14.48 9.35 -5.38
N GLY A 202 13.41 9.63 -6.11
CA GLY A 202 13.40 10.70 -7.10
C GLY A 202 13.66 12.10 -6.50
N ALA A 203 14.28 13.00 -7.27
CA ALA A 203 14.58 14.36 -6.82
C ALA A 203 13.48 15.39 -7.15
N ASN A 204 12.34 14.96 -7.69
CA ASN A 204 11.31 15.81 -8.32
C ASN A 204 11.86 16.66 -9.48
N GLU A 205 12.88 16.14 -10.16
CA GLU A 205 13.56 16.78 -11.29
C GLU A 205 13.90 15.69 -12.31
N GLU A 206 13.63 15.96 -13.58
CA GLU A 206 13.86 14.98 -14.64
C GLU A 206 15.35 14.62 -14.73
N GLY A 207 15.62 13.31 -14.77
CA GLY A 207 16.97 12.79 -14.89
C GLY A 207 17.78 12.85 -13.60
N VAL A 208 17.19 13.15 -12.44
CA VAL A 208 17.92 13.25 -11.17
C VAL A 208 17.23 12.45 -10.06
N HIS A 209 18.02 11.66 -9.34
CA HIS A 209 17.63 11.01 -8.10
C HIS A 209 18.45 11.56 -6.92
N LEU A 210 17.95 11.30 -5.71
CA LEU A 210 18.61 11.55 -4.45
C LEU A 210 19.06 10.21 -3.87
N ARG A 211 20.34 10.09 -3.52
CA ARG A 211 20.87 9.02 -2.69
C ARG A 211 20.83 9.40 -1.22
N ASN A 212 20.88 8.39 -0.36
CA ASN A 212 20.93 8.52 1.09
C ASN A 212 19.67 9.18 1.69
N VAL A 213 18.52 8.97 1.06
CA VAL A 213 17.22 9.45 1.54
C VAL A 213 16.76 8.59 2.72
N ASN A 214 16.43 9.26 3.82
CA ASN A 214 15.98 8.64 5.07
C ASN A 214 14.70 9.34 5.53
N VAL A 215 13.68 8.59 5.99
CA VAL A 215 12.34 9.14 6.29
C VAL A 215 12.35 10.28 7.31
N GLY A 216 13.22 10.25 8.31
CA GLY A 216 13.36 11.36 9.28
C GLY A 216 13.77 12.70 8.66
N ARG A 217 14.23 12.72 7.40
CA ARG A 217 14.58 13.93 6.64
C ARG A 217 13.49 14.35 5.63
N ILE A 218 12.39 13.60 5.54
CA ILE A 218 11.29 13.80 4.57
C ILE A 218 10.10 14.56 5.18
N THR A 219 10.00 14.69 6.51
CA THR A 219 8.72 14.97 7.18
C THR A 219 8.23 16.43 7.07
N SER A 220 6.99 16.59 6.61
CA SER A 220 6.12 17.75 6.86
C SER A 220 5.24 17.52 8.11
N PRO A 221 4.52 18.55 8.62
CA PRO A 221 3.65 18.42 9.79
C PRO A 221 2.35 17.62 9.56
N ARG A 222 2.04 17.18 8.34
CA ARG A 222 0.84 16.36 8.02
C ARG A 222 1.15 14.86 7.90
N TRP A 223 2.11 14.39 8.70
CA TRP A 223 2.49 12.99 8.75
C TRP A 223 1.49 12.20 9.60
N SER A 224 0.80 11.22 8.99
CA SER A 224 0.11 10.17 9.74
C SER A 224 1.00 8.90 9.76
N PRO A 225 1.59 8.53 10.90
CA PRO A 225 2.08 7.17 11.05
C PRO A 225 0.85 6.28 11.01
N THR A 226 0.72 5.44 9.98
CA THR A 226 -0.24 4.35 10.04
C THR A 226 0.22 3.34 11.09
N SER A 227 -0.14 3.59 12.35
CA SER A 227 0.18 2.73 13.50
C SER A 227 -0.56 1.39 13.50
N SER A 228 -1.25 1.01 12.41
CA SER A 228 -1.85 -0.33 12.29
C SER A 228 -2.17 -0.83 10.86
N ARG A 229 -1.86 -0.10 9.79
CA ARG A 229 -2.29 -0.45 8.42
C ARG A 229 -1.16 -0.19 7.40
N ARG A 230 -0.47 -1.27 6.99
CA ARG A 230 0.66 -1.28 6.05
C ARG A 230 0.11 -1.15 4.62
N ALA A 231 0.62 -0.25 3.79
CA ALA A 231 0.03 0.07 2.48
C ALA A 231 0.61 -0.72 1.30
N THR A 232 1.37 -1.79 1.55
CA THR A 232 2.01 -2.59 0.49
C THR A 232 1.50 -4.01 0.43
N GLU A 233 1.80 -4.65 -0.70
CA GLU A 233 1.67 -6.06 -0.99
C GLU A 233 2.90 -6.58 -1.72
#